data_AF-A0A7Y9SHV8-F1
#
_entry.id   AF-A0A7Y9SHV8-F1
#
_cell.length_a   1.000
_cell.length_b   1.000
_cell.length_c   1.000
_cell.angle_alpha   90.00
_cell.angle_beta   90.00
_cell.angle_gamma   90.00
#
_symmetry.space_group_name_H-M   'P 1'
#
loop_
_entity.id
_entity.type
_entity.pdbx_description
1 polymer ?
#
loop_
_entity_poly.entity_id
_entity_poly.type
_entity_poly.pdbx_seq_one_letter_code
_entity_poly.pdbx_strand_id
1 'polypeptide(L)'
;MFARHPVLSLATFAYLALLAWATLTPQSAPASTNLLWRLARFFGRFEATEWLTFSTLEFLANIALFVPLGLFFVLLFGRNRWWIAILIGIVTTLLIEFAQQFIGGRVSDPRDLVSNSIGAVAGTVLGLILTASKARRLRAAESRS
;
A
#
# COMPACT_ATOMS: atom_id res chain seq x y z
N MET A 1 18.47 11.33 -7.14
CA MET A 1 17.07 11.09 -7.60
C MET A 1 16.08 11.85 -6.73
N PHE A 2 16.13 11.69 -5.40
CA PHE A 2 15.32 12.45 -4.42
C PHE A 2 15.47 13.99 -4.55
N ALA A 3 16.69 14.47 -4.80
CA ALA A 3 16.96 15.91 -5.00
C ALA A 3 16.29 16.53 -6.23
N ARG A 4 15.80 15.72 -7.19
CA ARG A 4 15.10 16.23 -8.40
C ARG A 4 13.60 16.43 -8.17
N HIS A 5 13.02 15.78 -7.16
CA HIS A 5 11.60 15.88 -6.80
C HIS A 5 11.45 15.92 -5.26
N PRO A 6 11.78 17.06 -4.62
CA PRO A 6 11.81 17.17 -3.16
C PRO A 6 10.43 16.96 -2.53
N VAL A 7 9.37 17.48 -3.16
CA VAL A 7 7.98 17.34 -2.68
C VAL A 7 7.52 15.88 -2.73
N LEU A 8 7.78 15.17 -3.84
CA LEU A 8 7.41 13.76 -3.96
C LEU A 8 8.19 12.89 -2.97
N SER A 9 9.47 13.19 -2.77
CA SER A 9 10.30 12.49 -1.80
C SER A 9 9.76 12.69 -0.39
N LEU A 10 9.47 13.94 -0.01
CA LEU A 10 8.88 14.27 1.28
C LEU A 10 7.53 13.56 1.49
N ALA A 11 6.65 13.60 0.48
CA ALA A 11 5.37 12.90 0.52
C ALA A 11 5.55 11.39 0.68
N THR A 12 6.53 10.79 -0.01
CA THR A 12 6.85 9.37 0.11
C THR A 12 7.33 9.02 1.51
N PHE A 13 8.25 9.80 2.09
CA PHE A 13 8.73 9.58 3.45
C PHE A 13 7.64 9.79 4.51
N ALA A 14 6.83 10.85 4.38
CA ALA A 14 5.68 11.08 5.25
C ALA A 14 4.68 9.92 5.17
N TYR A 15 4.46 9.39 3.96
CA TYR A 15 3.60 8.23 3.75
C TYR A 15 4.18 6.95 4.35
N LEU A 16 5.49 6.70 4.20
CA LEU A 16 6.16 5.57 4.83
C LEU A 16 6.07 5.62 6.36
N ALA A 17 6.18 6.81 6.95
CA ALA A 17 5.98 7.01 8.39
C ALA A 17 4.54 6.71 8.80
N LEU A 18 3.54 7.18 8.03
CA LEU A 18 2.13 6.85 8.25
C LEU A 18 1.86 5.34 8.11
N LEU A 19 2.45 4.70 7.09
CA LEU A 19 2.32 3.26 6.86
C LEU A 19 2.90 2.47 8.04
N ALA A 20 4.13 2.77 8.44
CA ALA A 20 4.77 2.14 9.59
C ALA A 20 3.98 2.35 10.88
N TRP A 21 3.47 3.57 11.10
CA TRP A 21 2.59 3.85 12.24
C TRP A 21 1.31 3.01 12.18
N ALA A 22 0.64 2.94 11.03
CA ALA A 22 -0.60 2.19 10.88
C ALA A 22 -0.41 0.67 11.06
N THR A 23 0.68 0.09 10.56
CA THR A 23 0.90 -1.37 10.58
C THR A 23 1.58 -1.87 11.85
N LEU A 24 2.41 -1.05 12.50
CA LEU A 24 3.18 -1.44 13.69
C LEU A 24 2.50 -1.01 15.00
N THR A 25 1.50 -0.13 14.96
CA THR A 25 0.75 0.21 16.18
C THR A 25 0.09 -1.05 16.75
N PRO A 26 0.28 -1.38 18.04
CA PRO A 26 -0.38 -2.51 18.68
C PRO A 26 -1.91 -2.33 18.61
N GLN A 27 -2.65 -3.34 18.12
CA GLN A 27 -4.11 -3.33 18.27
C GLN A 27 -4.45 -3.86 19.67
N SER A 28 -4.22 -3.02 20.68
CA SER A 28 -4.68 -3.26 22.04
C SER A 28 -6.03 -2.58 22.32
N ALA A 29 -6.61 -1.91 21.31
CA ALA A 29 -7.87 -1.21 21.45
C ALA A 29 -9.04 -2.23 21.52
N PRO A 30 -10.01 -2.03 22.44
CA PRO A 30 -11.23 -2.84 22.48
C PRO A 30 -11.89 -2.92 21.10
N ALA A 31 -12.44 -4.09 20.73
CA ALA A 31 -13.09 -4.29 19.43
C ALA A 31 -14.19 -3.25 19.12
N SER A 32 -14.82 -2.66 20.15
CA SER A 32 -15.84 -1.62 20.02
C SER A 32 -15.33 -0.26 19.51
N THR A 33 -14.06 0.08 19.76
CA THR A 33 -13.44 1.33 19.27
C THR A 33 -12.76 1.18 17.91
N ASN A 34 -12.51 -0.05 17.46
CA ASN A 34 -11.90 -0.32 16.16
C ASN A 34 -12.90 -0.04 15.02
N LEU A 35 -12.49 0.83 14.09
CA LEU A 35 -13.30 1.23 12.93
C LEU A 35 -13.70 0.05 12.05
N LEU A 36 -12.78 -0.89 11.79
CA LEU A 36 -13.06 -2.06 10.93
C LEU A 36 -14.13 -2.96 11.55
N TRP A 37 -14.11 -3.12 12.88
CA TRP A 37 -15.17 -3.84 13.61
C TRP A 37 -16.52 -3.14 13.51
N ARG A 38 -16.55 -1.80 13.58
CA ARG A 38 -17.77 -1.01 13.41
C ARG A 38 -18.33 -1.15 11.99
N LEU A 39 -17.46 -1.11 10.98
CA LEU A 39 -17.84 -1.30 9.59
C LEU A 39 -18.34 -2.71 9.33
N ALA A 40 -17.64 -3.74 9.81
CA ALA A 40 -18.06 -5.14 9.67
C ALA A 40 -19.45 -5.36 10.29
N ARG A 41 -19.68 -4.84 11.50
CA ARG A 41 -20.99 -4.91 12.16
C ARG A 41 -22.07 -4.15 11.40
N PHE A 42 -21.73 -3.02 10.77
CA PHE A 42 -22.67 -2.24 9.97
C PHE A 42 -23.07 -3.00 8.70
N PHE A 43 -22.10 -3.50 7.94
CA PHE A 43 -22.33 -4.25 6.70
C PHE A 43 -22.97 -5.62 6.94
N GLY A 44 -22.65 -6.27 8.07
CA GLY A 44 -23.29 -7.53 8.47
C GLY A 44 -24.78 -7.41 8.80
N ARG A 45 -25.37 -6.20 8.78
CA ARG A 45 -26.83 -6.01 8.91
C ARG A 45 -27.58 -6.28 7.61
N PHE A 46 -26.90 -6.36 6.49
CA PHE A 46 -27.50 -6.60 5.18
C PHE A 46 -26.96 -7.90 4.60
N GLU A 47 -27.85 -8.82 4.19
CA GLU A 47 -27.47 -10.12 3.61
C GLU A 47 -26.51 -9.95 2.42
N ALA A 48 -26.72 -8.95 1.56
CA ALA A 48 -25.87 -8.69 0.39
C ALA A 48 -24.41 -8.32 0.74
N THR A 49 -24.15 -7.85 1.96
CA THR A 49 -22.82 -7.41 2.41
C THR A 49 -22.28 -8.19 3.61
N GLU A 50 -22.87 -9.34 3.92
CA GLU A 50 -22.44 -10.20 5.02
C GLU A 50 -20.99 -10.70 4.86
N TRP A 51 -20.52 -10.82 3.63
CA TRP A 51 -19.15 -11.18 3.30
C TRP A 51 -18.10 -10.12 3.70
N LEU A 52 -18.51 -8.88 4.01
CA LEU A 52 -17.64 -7.80 4.54
C LEU A 52 -17.38 -7.98 6.04
N THR A 53 -16.84 -9.15 6.39
CA THR A 53 -16.39 -9.47 7.75
C THR A 53 -15.20 -8.59 8.16
N PHE A 54 -14.87 -8.59 9.45
CA PHE A 54 -13.68 -7.90 9.96
C PHE A 54 -12.41 -8.29 9.18
N SER A 55 -12.18 -9.59 8.97
CA SER A 55 -11.01 -10.09 8.23
C SER A 55 -11.00 -9.63 6.77
N THR A 56 -12.16 -9.60 6.11
CA THR A 56 -12.26 -9.08 4.74
C THR A 56 -11.91 -7.60 4.68
N LEU A 57 -12.43 -6.80 5.62
CA LEU A 57 -12.17 -5.36 5.67
C LEU A 57 -10.70 -5.06 6.02
N GLU A 58 -10.10 -5.83 6.92
CA GLU A 58 -8.67 -5.76 7.25
C GLU A 58 -7.82 -6.07 6.02
N PHE A 59 -8.13 -7.15 5.31
CA PHE A 59 -7.47 -7.52 4.05
C PHE A 59 -7.55 -6.41 2.99
N LEU A 60 -8.73 -5.83 2.79
CA LEU A 60 -8.94 -4.72 1.85
C LEU A 60 -8.23 -3.43 2.29
N ALA A 61 -8.20 -3.15 3.60
CA ALA A 61 -7.49 -2.00 4.15
C ALA A 61 -5.97 -2.12 3.93
N ASN A 62 -5.41 -3.31 4.13
CA ASN A 62 -4.00 -3.59 3.86
C ASN A 62 -3.64 -3.40 2.37
N ILE A 63 -4.48 -3.89 1.45
CA ILE A 63 -4.34 -3.60 0.02
C ILE A 63 -4.33 -2.08 -0.23
N ALA A 64 -5.31 -1.36 0.32
CA ALA A 64 -5.45 0.08 0.13
C ALA A 64 -4.25 0.87 0.69
N LEU A 65 -3.67 0.41 1.81
CA LEU A 65 -2.46 0.98 2.41
C LEU A 65 -1.18 0.70 1.62
N PHE A 66 -1.14 -0.28 0.71
CA PHE A 66 0.04 -0.54 -0.10
C PHE A 66 -0.07 0.01 -1.53
N VAL A 67 -1.27 0.41 -1.98
CA VAL A 67 -1.45 1.05 -3.29
C VAL A 67 -0.64 2.35 -3.44
N PRO A 68 -0.71 3.32 -2.52
CA PRO A 68 0.09 4.54 -2.66
C PRO A 68 1.59 4.28 -2.57
N LEU A 69 2.02 3.25 -1.82
CA LEU A 69 3.42 2.82 -1.75
C LEU A 69 3.96 2.47 -3.15
N GLY A 70 3.29 1.55 -3.84
CA GLY A 70 3.68 1.13 -5.19
C GLY A 70 3.63 2.29 -6.20
N LEU A 71 2.60 3.13 -6.10
CA LEU A 71 2.45 4.32 -6.94
C LEU A 71 3.61 5.30 -6.76
N PHE A 72 3.91 5.70 -5.53
CA PHE A 72 4.97 6.67 -5.23
C PHE A 72 6.33 6.19 -5.69
N PHE A 73 6.64 4.90 -5.52
CA PHE A 73 7.91 4.36 -5.99
C PHE A 73 8.03 4.32 -7.52
N VAL A 74 6.94 4.08 -8.26
CA VAL A 74 6.96 4.25 -9.73
C VAL A 74 7.19 5.71 -10.12
N LEU A 75 6.55 6.65 -9.42
CA LEU A 75 6.75 8.08 -9.69
C LEU A 75 8.17 8.55 -9.35
N LEU A 76 8.77 7.97 -8.31
CA LEU A 76 10.07 8.35 -7.79
C LEU A 76 11.24 7.71 -8.56
N PHE A 77 11.13 6.43 -8.91
CA PHE A 77 12.15 5.68 -9.67
C PHE A 77 11.93 5.70 -11.19
N GLY A 78 10.76 6.18 -11.61
CA GLY A 78 10.37 6.23 -13.02
C GLY A 78 9.89 4.89 -13.56
N ARG A 79 9.13 4.97 -14.66
CA ARG A 79 8.48 3.83 -15.32
C ARG A 79 9.42 2.68 -15.69
N ASN A 80 10.67 2.96 -16.08
CA ASN A 80 11.61 1.91 -16.50
C ASN A 80 12.07 1.01 -15.35
N ARG A 81 11.87 1.44 -14.10
CA ARG A 81 12.28 0.72 -12.89
C ARG A 81 11.08 0.32 -12.02
N TRP A 82 9.92 0.10 -12.65
CA TRP A 82 8.69 -0.29 -11.96
C TRP A 82 8.85 -1.56 -11.10
N TRP A 83 9.70 -2.49 -11.50
CA TRP A 83 9.99 -3.71 -10.73
C TRP A 83 10.62 -3.41 -9.37
N ILE A 84 11.35 -2.29 -9.23
CA ILE A 84 11.90 -1.84 -7.93
C ILE A 84 10.76 -1.47 -6.98
N ALA A 85 9.66 -0.88 -7.48
CA ALA A 85 8.51 -0.55 -6.63
C ALA A 85 7.86 -1.80 -6.04
N ILE A 86 7.74 -2.87 -6.82
CA ILE A 86 7.23 -4.16 -6.34
C ILE A 86 8.19 -4.80 -5.34
N LEU A 87 9.49 -4.82 -5.66
CA LEU A 87 10.50 -5.39 -4.77
C LEU A 87 10.50 -4.65 -3.42
N ILE A 88 10.41 -3.33 -3.42
CA ILE A 88 10.31 -2.54 -2.18
C ILE A 88 9.02 -2.88 -1.45
N GLY A 89 7.87 -2.99 -2.13
CA GLY A 89 6.62 -3.41 -1.50
C GLY A 89 6.73 -4.75 -0.78
N ILE A 90 7.35 -5.75 -1.42
CA ILE A 90 7.58 -7.07 -0.83
C ILE A 90 8.52 -6.96 0.38
N VAL A 91 9.66 -6.28 0.23
CA VAL A 91 10.64 -6.11 1.32
C VAL A 91 10.03 -5.36 2.51
N THR A 92 9.27 -4.28 2.26
CA THR A 92 8.56 -3.53 3.29
C THR A 92 7.57 -4.43 4.03
N THR A 93 6.86 -5.29 3.32
CA THR A 93 5.91 -6.22 3.92
C THR A 93 6.62 -7.24 4.83
N LEU A 94 7.70 -7.85 4.36
CA LEU A 94 8.51 -8.79 5.15
C LEU A 94 9.11 -8.12 6.40
N LEU A 95 9.56 -6.87 6.28
CA LEU A 95 10.07 -6.10 7.42
C LEU A 95 8.98 -5.80 8.45
N ILE A 96 7.75 -5.50 8.01
CA ILE A 96 6.61 -5.28 8.89
C ILE A 96 6.26 -6.57 9.63
N GLU A 97 6.11 -7.70 8.94
CA GLU A 97 5.81 -8.99 9.57
C GLU A 97 6.90 -9.40 10.56
N PHE A 98 8.17 -9.23 10.18
CA PHE A 98 9.29 -9.48 11.07
C PHE A 98 9.26 -8.58 12.32
N ALA A 99 9.00 -7.28 12.15
CA ALA A 99 8.91 -6.35 13.28
C ALA A 99 7.74 -6.70 14.21
N GLN A 100 6.60 -7.12 13.66
CA GLN A 100 5.42 -7.52 14.43
C GLN A 100 5.68 -8.73 15.35
N GLN A 101 6.62 -9.63 15.01
CA GLN A 101 7.02 -10.75 15.89
C GLN A 101 7.54 -10.28 17.25
N PHE A 102 8.07 -9.04 17.33
CA PHE A 102 8.63 -8.46 18.55
C PHE A 102 7.64 -7.53 19.26
N ILE A 103 6.43 -7.35 18.74
CA ILE A 103 5.41 -6.45 19.30
C ILE A 103 4.29 -7.29 19.92
N GLY A 104 4.21 -7.28 21.25
CA GLY A 104 3.15 -7.98 21.99
C GLY A 104 1.75 -7.52 21.55
N GLY A 105 0.86 -8.47 21.27
CA GLY A 105 -0.49 -8.19 20.75
C GLY A 105 -0.57 -8.01 19.23
N ARG A 106 0.51 -8.29 18.49
CA ARG A 106 0.48 -8.49 17.04
C ARG A 106 0.64 -9.98 16.76
N VAL A 107 -0.12 -10.49 15.80
CA VAL A 107 0.06 -11.83 15.24
C VAL A 107 0.42 -11.62 13.78
N SER A 108 1.58 -12.13 13.37
CA SER A 108 1.93 -12.17 11.96
C SER A 108 0.99 -13.15 11.25
N ASP A 109 0.26 -12.66 10.25
CA ASP A 109 -0.66 -13.45 9.43
C ASP A 109 -0.16 -13.44 7.99
N PRO A 110 0.11 -14.60 7.36
CA PRO A 110 0.46 -14.68 5.94
C PRO A 110 -0.54 -13.98 5.00
N ARG A 111 -1.78 -13.75 5.43
CA ARG A 111 -2.76 -12.94 4.69
C ARG A 111 -2.35 -11.48 4.55
N ASP A 112 -1.59 -10.94 5.51
CA ASP A 112 -1.03 -9.60 5.44
C ASP A 112 0.06 -9.52 4.37
N LEU A 113 0.94 -10.53 4.27
CA LEU A 113 1.89 -10.65 3.17
C LEU A 113 1.21 -10.54 1.81
N VAL A 114 0.12 -11.30 1.65
CA VAL A 114 -0.62 -11.38 0.38
C VAL A 114 -1.34 -10.06 0.07
N SER A 115 -2.12 -9.51 1.01
CA SER A 115 -2.84 -8.24 0.81
C SER A 115 -1.90 -7.07 0.51
N ASN A 116 -0.83 -6.91 1.28
CA ASN A 116 0.16 -5.86 1.08
C ASN A 116 0.87 -5.99 -0.27
N SER A 117 1.22 -7.22 -0.67
CA SER A 117 1.81 -7.49 -1.98
C SER A 117 0.84 -7.15 -3.13
N ILE A 118 -0.45 -7.51 -3.01
CA ILE A 118 -1.49 -7.14 -3.97
C ILE A 118 -1.60 -5.62 -4.09
N GLY A 119 -1.63 -4.91 -2.95
CA GLY A 119 -1.65 -3.45 -2.92
C GLY A 119 -0.44 -2.82 -3.62
N ALA A 120 0.76 -3.32 -3.35
CA ALA A 120 1.99 -2.81 -3.96
C ALA A 120 1.99 -3.00 -5.49
N VAL A 121 1.53 -4.17 -5.97
CA VAL A 121 1.40 -4.44 -7.40
C VAL A 121 0.34 -3.53 -8.02
N ALA A 122 -0.85 -3.42 -7.42
CA ALA A 122 -1.93 -2.56 -7.91
C ALA A 122 -1.50 -1.09 -7.98
N GLY A 123 -0.81 -0.59 -6.96
CA GLY A 123 -0.20 0.74 -6.92
C GLY A 123 0.82 0.97 -8.03
N THR A 124 1.69 -0.03 -8.25
CA THR A 124 2.69 0.01 -9.32
C THR A 124 2.01 0.10 -10.70
N VAL A 125 1.00 -0.74 -10.94
CA VAL A 125 0.21 -0.74 -12.19
C VAL A 125 -0.47 0.62 -12.38
N LEU A 126 -1.08 1.17 -11.33
CA LEU A 126 -1.68 2.50 -11.37
C LEU A 126 -0.66 3.58 -11.76
N GLY A 127 0.53 3.57 -11.16
CA GLY A 127 1.61 4.49 -11.50
C GLY A 127 2.07 4.35 -12.96
N LEU A 128 2.13 3.12 -13.47
CA LEU A 128 2.43 2.85 -14.87
C LEU A 128 1.37 3.43 -15.81
N ILE A 129 0.09 3.28 -15.48
CA ILE A 129 -1.04 3.82 -16.26
C ILE A 129 -0.97 5.35 -16.28
N LEU A 130 -0.84 5.99 -15.11
CA LEU A 130 -0.81 7.45 -14.99
C LEU A 130 0.38 8.09 -15.73
N THR A 131 1.52 7.39 -15.79
CA THR A 131 2.72 7.88 -16.49
C THR A 131 2.76 7.52 -17.98
N ALA A 132 1.87 6.64 -18.46
CA ALA A 132 1.88 6.15 -19.84
C ALA A 132 1.70 7.26 -20.88
N SER A 133 0.79 8.20 -20.64
CA SER A 133 0.51 9.30 -21.58
C SER A 133 1.70 10.24 -21.76
N LYS A 134 2.41 10.56 -20.67
CA LYS A 134 3.62 11.40 -20.72
C LYS A 134 4.76 10.67 -21.44
N ALA A 135 4.94 9.38 -21.18
CA ALA A 135 5.95 8.56 -21.83
C ALA A 135 5.73 8.46 -23.36
N ARG A 136 4.48 8.29 -23.81
CA ARG A 136 4.14 8.29 -25.24
C ARG A 136 4.48 9.61 -25.92
N ARG A 137 4.20 10.75 -25.26
CA ARG A 137 4.50 12.09 -25.81
C ARG A 137 6.00 12.32 -25.98
N LEU A 138 6.83 11.91 -25.00
CA LEU A 138 8.28 12.06 -25.07
C LEU A 138 8.88 11.24 -26.22
N ARG A 139 8.46 9.98 -26.39
CA ARG A 139 8.92 9.12 -27.49
C ARG A 139 8.54 9.67 -28.87
N ALA A 140 7.35 10.26 -29.00
CA ALA A 140 6.90 10.87 -30.24
C ALA A 140 7.67 12.16 -30.60
N ALA A 141 8.22 12.86 -29.59
CA ALA A 141 9.09 14.02 -29.81
C ALA A 141 10.50 13.61 -30.24
N GLU A 142 11.07 12.55 -29.63
CA GLU A 142 12.37 11.99 -30.01
C GLU A 142 12.37 11.40 -31.44
N SER A 143 11.26 10.82 -31.90
CA SER A 143 11.17 10.32 -33.28
C SER A 143 11.07 11.40 -34.37
N ARG A 144 10.95 12.68 -33.98
CA ARG A 144 10.82 13.83 -34.88
C ARG A 144 12.08 14.70 -34.98
N SER A 145 13.09 14.43 -34.15
CA SER A 145 14.41 15.07 -34.16
C SER A 145 15.42 14.21 -34.90
#